data_AF-A0A537TSI4-F1
#
_entry.id   AF-A0A537TSI4-F1
#
_cell.length_a   1.000
_cell.length_b   1.000
_cell.length_c   1.000
_cell.angle_alpha   90.00
_cell.angle_beta   90.00
_cell.angle_gamma   90.00
#
_symmetry.space_group_name_H-M   'P 1'
#
loop_
_entity.id
_entity.type
_entity.pdbx_description
1 polymer ?
#
loop_
_entity_poly.entity_id
_entity_poly.type
_entity_poly.pdbx_seq_one_letter_code
_entity_poly.pdbx_strand_id
1 'polypeptide(L)'
;MMRIARFYQKTLFGIFALMGLIVALTSALYVHTVDRQLTDDFLKNSRTIARSIANSNIDPIVHQNYSALQSIIDQFVEISGISYVFVVDENGVIIAHTFVPGVPDEITADYKDAKDVYDRALAGLGNFSEVTAGIVAGEAGHVHVGMDKGYVALQVQTAIGKEVYLLTIIFVVSVMV
;
A
#
# COMPACT_ATOMS: atom_id res chain seq x y z
N MET A 1 29.57 -51.39 -8.67
CA MET A 1 29.42 -49.93 -8.77
C MET A 1 28.10 -49.44 -9.42
N MET A 2 27.40 -50.20 -10.26
CA MET A 2 26.15 -49.71 -10.93
C MET A 2 24.89 -49.54 -10.04
N ARG A 3 24.81 -50.18 -8.86
CA ARG A 3 23.65 -50.06 -7.96
C ARG A 3 23.62 -48.75 -7.17
N ILE A 4 24.78 -48.16 -6.91
CA ILE A 4 24.91 -46.89 -6.17
C ILE A 4 24.41 -45.72 -7.04
N ALA A 5 24.74 -45.71 -8.33
CA ALA A 5 24.25 -44.70 -9.27
C ALA A 5 22.71 -44.63 -9.34
N ARG A 6 22.02 -45.78 -9.40
CA ARG A 6 20.55 -45.82 -9.42
C ARG A 6 19.90 -45.42 -8.09
N PHE A 7 20.61 -45.59 -6.97
CA PHE A 7 20.12 -45.16 -5.67
C PHE A 7 20.19 -43.63 -5.57
N TYR A 8 21.36 -43.04 -5.87
CA TYR A 8 21.54 -41.60 -5.95
C TYR A 8 20.55 -40.93 -6.90
N GLN A 9 20.28 -41.52 -8.07
CA GLN A 9 19.33 -40.97 -9.04
C GLN A 9 17.88 -40.95 -8.53
N LYS A 10 17.49 -41.92 -7.70
CA LYS A 10 16.16 -41.96 -7.08
C LYS A 10 16.04 -40.96 -5.92
N THR A 11 17.10 -40.82 -5.11
CA THR A 11 17.12 -39.83 -4.02
C THR A 11 17.16 -38.41 -4.57
N LEU A 12 17.93 -38.17 -5.64
CA LEU A 12 18.01 -36.89 -6.33
C LEU A 12 16.66 -36.49 -6.94
N PHE A 13 15.97 -37.44 -7.57
CA PHE A 13 14.61 -37.22 -8.09
C PHE A 13 13.60 -36.91 -6.99
N GLY A 14 13.70 -37.58 -5.83
CA GLY A 14 12.84 -37.32 -4.67
C GLY A 14 13.05 -35.91 -4.11
N ILE A 15 14.30 -35.46 -3.99
CA ILE A 15 14.64 -34.10 -3.53
C ILE A 15 14.14 -33.06 -4.55
N PHE A 16 14.32 -33.32 -5.85
CA PHE A 16 13.83 -32.45 -6.92
C PHE A 16 12.30 -32.31 -6.92
N ALA A 17 11.58 -33.43 -6.81
CA ALA A 17 10.11 -33.42 -6.74
C ALA A 17 9.59 -32.69 -5.50
N LEU A 18 10.27 -32.87 -4.36
CA LEU A 18 9.93 -32.18 -3.11
C LEU A 18 10.18 -30.66 -3.23
N MET A 19 11.31 -30.24 -3.80
CA MET A 19 11.58 -28.81 -4.04
C MET A 19 10.61 -28.17 -5.04
N GLY A 20 10.31 -28.85 -6.15
CA GLY A 20 9.32 -28.36 -7.12
C GLY A 20 7.93 -28.21 -6.50
N LEU A 21 7.55 -29.15 -5.63
CA LEU A 21 6.30 -29.09 -4.86
C LEU A 21 6.30 -27.91 -3.88
N ILE A 22 7.43 -27.67 -3.19
CA ILE A 22 7.59 -26.51 -2.29
C ILE A 22 7.41 -25.20 -3.07
N VAL A 23 8.05 -25.05 -4.24
CA VAL A 23 7.91 -23.85 -5.08
C VAL A 23 6.47 -23.65 -5.56
N ALA A 24 5.80 -24.72 -5.98
CA ALA A 24 4.40 -24.64 -6.42
C ALA A 24 3.47 -24.24 -5.26
N LEU A 25 3.64 -24.85 -4.09
CA LEU A 25 2.86 -24.55 -2.89
C LEU A 25 3.11 -23.13 -2.38
N THR A 26 4.37 -22.69 -2.33
CA THR A 26 4.69 -21.32 -1.91
C THR A 26 4.11 -20.33 -2.91
N SER A 27 4.28 -20.54 -4.21
CA SER A 27 3.68 -19.69 -5.26
C SER A 27 2.15 -19.60 -5.13
N ALA A 28 1.47 -20.69 -4.83
CA ALA A 28 0.01 -20.71 -4.63
C ALA A 28 -0.41 -19.97 -3.36
N LEU A 29 0.32 -20.16 -2.25
CA LEU A 29 0.09 -19.44 -1.00
C LEU A 29 0.37 -17.94 -1.14
N TYR A 30 1.37 -17.55 -1.93
CA TYR A 30 1.72 -16.14 -2.15
C TYR A 30 0.58 -15.36 -2.81
N VAL A 31 -0.05 -15.91 -3.85
CA VAL A 31 -1.17 -15.23 -4.54
C VAL A 31 -2.33 -14.93 -3.60
N HIS A 32 -2.54 -15.74 -2.55
CA HIS A 32 -3.67 -15.56 -1.63
C HIS A 32 -3.32 -14.85 -0.32
N THR A 33 -2.15 -15.09 0.26
CA THR A 33 -1.79 -14.53 1.57
C THR A 33 -1.28 -13.10 1.46
N VAL A 34 -0.51 -12.80 0.43
CA VAL A 34 0.13 -11.48 0.25
C VAL A 34 -0.91 -10.41 -0.03
N ASP A 35 -1.93 -10.73 -0.84
CA ASP A 35 -2.98 -9.77 -1.17
C ASP A 35 -3.75 -9.26 0.07
N ARG A 36 -4.05 -10.15 1.03
CA ARG A 36 -4.82 -9.80 2.22
C ARG A 36 -3.99 -9.19 3.34
N GLN A 37 -2.83 -9.78 3.67
CA GLN A 37 -1.98 -9.27 4.75
C GLN A 37 -1.38 -7.91 4.41
N LEU A 38 -1.02 -7.70 3.14
CA LEU A 38 -0.56 -6.38 2.71
C LEU A 38 -1.66 -5.35 2.79
N THR A 39 -2.89 -5.67 2.39
CA THR A 39 -3.99 -4.72 2.50
C THR A 39 -4.23 -4.29 3.95
N ASP A 40 -4.20 -5.21 4.91
CA ASP A 40 -4.41 -4.89 6.32
C ASP A 40 -3.27 -4.08 6.94
N ASP A 41 -2.01 -4.45 6.66
CA ASP A 41 -0.86 -3.71 7.18
C ASP A 41 -0.69 -2.36 6.50
N PHE A 42 -1.06 -2.27 5.22
CA PHE A 42 -1.15 -1.03 4.48
C PHE A 42 -2.13 -0.08 5.16
N LEU A 43 -3.36 -0.53 5.44
CA LEU A 43 -4.39 0.27 6.11
C LEU A 43 -4.00 0.73 7.52
N LYS A 44 -3.33 -0.11 8.31
CA LYS A 44 -2.80 0.29 9.64
C LYS A 44 -1.75 1.39 9.51
N ASN A 45 -0.87 1.29 8.53
CA ASN A 45 0.15 2.31 8.26
C ASN A 45 -0.51 3.62 7.79
N SER A 46 -1.49 3.55 6.88
CA SER A 46 -2.28 4.70 6.42
C SER A 46 -2.91 5.47 7.57
N ARG A 47 -3.56 4.74 8.50
CA ARG A 47 -4.21 5.34 9.67
C ARG A 47 -3.22 6.00 10.61
N THR A 48 -2.01 5.43 10.73
CA THR A 48 -0.94 6.01 11.54
C THR A 48 -0.42 7.29 10.91
N ILE A 49 -0.24 7.33 9.58
CA ILE A 49 0.17 8.53 8.86
C ILE A 49 -0.92 9.62 8.96
N ALA A 50 -2.18 9.30 8.68
CA ALA A 50 -3.28 10.25 8.77
C ALA A 50 -3.40 10.83 10.19
N ARG A 51 -3.28 10.00 11.24
CA ARG A 51 -3.21 10.47 12.63
C ARG A 51 -1.98 11.31 12.92
N SER A 52 -0.83 10.96 12.37
CA SER A 52 0.38 11.75 12.51
C SER A 52 0.17 13.14 11.94
N ILE A 53 -0.39 13.26 10.72
CA ILE A 53 -0.71 14.54 10.08
C ILE A 53 -1.68 15.35 10.97
N ALA A 54 -2.77 14.72 11.41
CA ALA A 54 -3.79 15.37 12.23
C ALA A 54 -3.28 15.82 13.62
N ASN A 55 -2.39 15.03 14.26
CA ASN A 55 -1.90 15.31 15.61
C ASN A 55 -0.69 16.25 15.65
N SER A 56 0.20 16.20 14.65
CA SER A 56 1.45 16.96 14.69
C SER A 56 1.30 18.44 14.29
N ASN A 57 0.12 18.87 13.83
CA ASN A 57 -0.03 20.19 13.20
C ASN A 57 -1.33 20.92 13.57
N ILE A 58 -1.56 21.07 14.88
CA ILE A 58 -2.67 21.87 15.42
C ILE A 58 -2.45 23.37 15.14
N ASP A 59 -1.21 23.84 15.02
CA ASP A 59 -0.91 25.28 14.92
C ASP A 59 -1.26 25.97 13.57
N PRO A 60 -0.95 25.43 12.38
CA PRO A 60 -1.22 26.14 11.12
C PRO A 60 -2.71 26.28 10.80
N ILE A 61 -3.53 25.32 11.25
CA ILE A 61 -4.98 25.30 11.04
C ILE A 61 -5.65 26.29 12.00
N VAL A 62 -5.21 26.34 13.26
CA VAL A 62 -5.68 27.29 14.26
C VAL A 62 -5.31 28.74 13.91
N HIS A 63 -4.20 28.96 13.19
CA HIS A 63 -3.75 30.29 12.75
C HIS A 63 -4.09 30.62 11.28
N GLN A 64 -4.90 29.80 10.59
CA GLN A 64 -5.32 29.98 9.19
C GLN A 64 -4.17 30.17 8.18
N ASN A 65 -3.01 29.57 8.45
CA ASN A 65 -1.88 29.64 7.53
C ASN A 65 -1.96 28.51 6.50
N TYR A 66 -2.88 28.65 5.54
CA TYR A 66 -3.15 27.64 4.50
C TYR A 66 -1.92 27.34 3.63
N SER A 67 -1.00 28.30 3.44
CA SER A 67 0.25 28.06 2.71
C SER A 67 1.21 27.14 3.46
N ALA A 68 1.28 27.26 4.78
CA ALA A 68 2.04 26.34 5.62
C ALA A 68 1.40 24.93 5.60
N LEU A 69 0.07 24.85 5.67
CA LEU A 69 -0.65 23.58 5.57
C LEU A 69 -0.40 22.88 4.21
N GLN A 70 -0.44 23.63 3.11
CA GLN A 70 -0.14 23.12 1.77
C GLN A 70 1.27 22.52 1.70
N SER A 71 2.28 23.27 2.18
CA SER A 71 3.68 22.82 2.19
C SER A 71 3.90 21.56 3.03
N ILE A 72 3.07 21.35 4.05
CA ILE A 72 3.10 20.17 4.92
C ILE A 72 2.51 18.97 4.17
N ILE A 73 1.30 19.09 3.60
CA ILE A 73 0.66 17.96 2.91
C ILE A 73 1.43 17.52 1.66
N ASP A 74 2.12 18.45 0.99
CA ASP A 74 2.97 18.15 -0.16
C ASP A 74 4.11 17.18 0.22
N GLN A 75 4.68 17.32 1.43
CA GLN A 75 5.73 16.40 1.93
C GLN A 75 5.19 14.99 2.21
N PHE A 76 3.90 14.85 2.54
CA PHE A 76 3.30 13.55 2.82
C PHE A 76 2.99 12.76 1.55
N VAL A 77 2.69 13.42 0.42
CA VAL A 77 2.55 12.74 -0.88
C VAL A 77 3.85 12.06 -1.32
N GLU A 78 5.01 12.52 -0.86
CA GLU A 78 6.29 11.87 -1.15
C GLU A 78 6.46 10.51 -0.43
N ILE A 79 5.60 10.20 0.55
CA ILE A 79 5.62 8.90 1.23
C ILE A 79 5.05 7.83 0.30
N SER A 80 5.85 6.78 0.07
CA SER A 80 5.51 5.67 -0.83
C SER A 80 4.14 5.06 -0.49
N GLY A 81 3.23 5.09 -1.47
CA GLY A 81 1.88 4.52 -1.37
C GLY A 81 0.76 5.53 -1.16
N ILE A 82 1.06 6.80 -0.88
CA ILE A 82 0.06 7.88 -0.82
C ILE A 82 -0.10 8.48 -2.21
N SER A 83 -1.34 8.54 -2.69
CA SER A 83 -1.66 9.08 -4.01
C SER A 83 -2.20 10.49 -3.93
N TYR A 84 -2.94 10.80 -2.86
CA TYR A 84 -3.42 12.15 -2.61
C TYR A 84 -3.65 12.39 -1.11
N VAL A 85 -3.59 13.66 -0.73
CA VAL A 85 -3.99 14.15 0.59
C VAL A 85 -4.84 15.40 0.38
N PHE A 86 -5.92 15.51 1.13
CA PHE A 86 -6.67 16.77 1.22
C PHE A 86 -7.15 17.01 2.65
N VAL A 87 -7.38 18.28 2.97
CA VAL A 87 -7.82 18.72 4.29
C VAL A 87 -9.11 19.50 4.14
N VAL A 88 -10.07 19.15 4.96
CA VAL A 88 -11.37 19.81 5.06
C VAL A 88 -11.43 20.53 6.40
N ASP A 89 -11.93 21.76 6.41
CA ASP A 89 -12.19 22.52 7.65
C ASP A 89 -13.49 22.07 8.34
N GLU A 90 -13.82 22.72 9.46
CA GLU A 90 -15.06 22.51 10.22
C GLU A 90 -16.35 22.82 9.43
N ASN A 91 -16.26 23.64 8.37
CA ASN A 91 -17.38 24.05 7.53
C ASN A 91 -17.59 23.12 6.33
N GLY A 92 -16.71 22.14 6.16
CA GLY A 92 -16.74 21.23 5.03
C GLY A 92 -16.07 21.76 3.77
N VAL A 93 -15.22 22.79 3.90
CA VAL A 93 -14.48 23.38 2.79
C VAL A 93 -13.10 22.74 2.71
N ILE A 94 -12.72 22.33 1.49
CA ILE A 94 -11.37 21.84 1.23
C ILE A 94 -10.40 23.03 1.26
N ILE A 95 -9.53 23.05 2.27
CA ILE A 95 -8.58 24.16 2.52
C ILE A 95 -7.16 23.87 2.02
N ALA A 96 -6.84 22.61 1.75
CA ALA A 96 -5.56 22.20 1.17
C ALA A 96 -5.71 20.86 0.43
N HIS A 97 -4.97 20.67 -0.67
CA HIS A 97 -4.99 19.41 -1.42
C HIS A 97 -3.71 19.18 -2.24
N THR A 98 -3.41 17.93 -2.56
CA THR A 98 -2.27 17.58 -3.44
C THR A 98 -2.67 17.15 -4.86
N PHE A 99 -3.95 17.26 -5.22
CA PHE A 99 -4.41 16.89 -6.56
C PHE A 99 -3.81 17.77 -7.67
N VAL A 100 -3.46 17.12 -8.78
CA VAL A 100 -2.98 17.76 -10.01
C VAL A 100 -3.85 17.28 -11.18
N PRO A 101 -4.44 18.18 -12.00
CA PRO A 101 -4.33 19.64 -11.98
C PRO A 101 -5.26 20.35 -10.98
N GLY A 102 -6.15 19.64 -10.30
CA GLY A 102 -7.10 20.20 -9.32
C GLY A 102 -7.92 19.12 -8.66
N VAL A 103 -8.75 19.49 -7.67
CA VAL A 103 -9.59 18.54 -6.93
C VAL A 103 -10.62 17.90 -7.88
N PRO A 104 -10.73 16.56 -7.91
CA PRO A 104 -11.74 15.86 -8.71
C PRO A 104 -13.16 16.18 -8.28
N ASP A 105 -14.09 16.23 -9.26
CA ASP A 105 -15.49 16.56 -9.04
C ASP A 105 -16.15 15.64 -8.00
N GLU A 106 -15.76 14.36 -7.97
CA GLU A 106 -16.31 13.37 -7.03
C GLU A 106 -15.97 13.66 -5.57
N ILE A 107 -14.89 14.42 -5.30
CA ILE A 107 -14.51 14.83 -3.95
C ILE A 107 -15.25 16.10 -3.56
N THR A 108 -15.36 17.06 -4.47
CA THR A 108 -16.15 18.28 -4.26
C THR A 108 -17.66 18.01 -4.15
N ALA A 109 -18.17 16.95 -4.79
CA ALA A 109 -19.59 16.61 -4.75
C ALA A 109 -20.00 15.96 -3.41
N ASP A 110 -19.17 15.06 -2.88
CA ASP A 110 -19.42 14.35 -1.63
C ASP A 110 -18.13 13.72 -1.08
N TYR A 111 -17.50 14.40 -0.13
CA TYR A 111 -16.46 13.78 0.69
C TYR A 111 -17.12 13.17 1.92
N LYS A 112 -16.76 11.92 2.24
CA LYS A 112 -17.36 11.23 3.39
C LYS A 112 -16.59 11.62 4.64
N ASP A 113 -17.27 12.31 5.55
CA ASP A 113 -16.77 12.66 6.89
C ASP A 113 -16.70 11.45 7.84
N ALA A 114 -16.50 10.25 7.28
CA ALA A 114 -16.54 8.99 8.00
C ALA A 114 -15.21 8.74 8.71
N LYS A 115 -15.27 8.30 9.97
CA LYS A 115 -14.12 7.89 10.81
C LYS A 115 -13.41 6.61 10.35
N ASP A 116 -13.70 6.15 9.14
CA ASP A 116 -13.39 4.81 8.65
C ASP A 116 -12.68 4.82 7.31
N VAL A 117 -12.06 3.68 7.01
CA VAL A 117 -11.47 3.36 5.73
C VAL A 117 -12.59 3.09 4.72
N TYR A 118 -12.54 3.71 3.56
CA TYR A 118 -13.47 3.40 2.48
C TYR A 118 -12.81 3.46 1.10
N ASP A 119 -13.37 2.70 0.17
CA ASP A 119 -12.86 2.65 -1.19
C ASP A 119 -13.56 3.71 -2.05
N ARG A 120 -12.75 4.44 -2.84
CA ARG A 120 -13.18 5.52 -3.73
C ARG A 120 -12.57 5.31 -5.11
N ALA A 121 -13.40 5.39 -6.13
CA ALA A 121 -12.95 5.48 -7.52
C ALA A 121 -12.99 6.95 -7.94
N LEU A 122 -11.90 7.44 -8.53
CA LEU A 122 -11.78 8.79 -9.07
C LEU A 122 -11.59 8.71 -10.57
N ALA A 123 -12.44 9.37 -11.36
CA ALA A 123 -12.34 9.34 -12.81
C ALA A 123 -10.97 9.88 -13.27
N GLY A 124 -10.27 9.09 -14.09
CA GLY A 124 -8.96 9.46 -14.63
C GLY A 124 -7.77 9.31 -13.66
N LEU A 125 -8.00 9.03 -12.38
CA LEU A 125 -6.94 8.81 -11.38
C LEU A 125 -6.84 7.34 -10.94
N GLY A 126 -7.97 6.61 -10.82
CA GLY A 126 -7.98 5.19 -10.46
C GLY A 126 -8.79 4.85 -9.22
N ASN A 127 -8.46 3.74 -8.56
CA ASN A 127 -9.14 3.24 -7.38
C ASN A 127 -8.25 3.37 -6.14
N PHE A 128 -8.78 4.00 -5.11
CA PHE A 128 -8.05 4.33 -3.90
C PHE A 128 -8.78 3.81 -2.67
N SER A 129 -8.01 3.49 -1.63
CA SER A 129 -8.54 3.38 -0.28
C SER A 129 -8.25 4.67 0.45
N GLU A 130 -9.29 5.32 0.95
CA GLU A 130 -9.18 6.58 1.66
C GLU A 130 -9.29 6.35 3.16
N VAL A 131 -8.44 7.04 3.92
CA VAL A 131 -8.46 7.03 5.38
C VAL A 131 -8.62 8.45 5.88
N THR A 132 -9.59 8.63 6.78
CA THR A 132 -9.90 9.91 7.41
C THR A 132 -9.35 9.98 8.83
N ALA A 133 -8.75 11.12 9.19
CA ALA A 133 -8.32 11.43 10.56
C ALA A 133 -8.79 12.84 10.96
N GLY A 134 -9.48 12.94 12.09
CA GLY A 134 -9.96 14.22 12.61
C GLY A 134 -8.86 15.04 13.27
N ILE A 135 -8.87 16.34 13.02
CA ILE A 135 -7.97 17.35 13.58
C ILE A 135 -8.64 17.90 14.85
N VAL A 136 -7.92 17.93 15.98
CA VAL A 136 -8.51 18.27 17.30
C VAL A 136 -9.78 17.42 17.56
N ALA A 137 -9.62 16.10 17.55
CA ALA A 137 -10.74 15.14 17.68
C ALA A 137 -11.85 15.25 16.62
N GLY A 138 -11.62 15.99 15.53
CA GLY A 138 -12.57 16.25 14.44
C GLY A 138 -13.24 17.63 14.52
N GLU A 139 -12.98 18.43 15.55
CA GLU A 139 -13.59 19.76 15.72
C GLU A 139 -13.01 20.79 14.74
N ALA A 140 -11.71 20.72 14.45
CA ALA A 140 -11.04 21.66 13.54
C ALA A 140 -11.08 21.20 12.08
N GLY A 141 -11.78 20.11 11.78
CA GLY A 141 -11.87 19.49 10.45
C GLY A 141 -11.19 18.13 10.36
N HIS A 142 -11.00 17.66 9.13
CA HIS A 142 -10.55 16.30 8.82
C HIS A 142 -9.47 16.27 7.74
N VAL A 143 -8.49 15.38 7.92
CA VAL A 143 -7.49 15.04 6.91
C VAL A 143 -7.89 13.74 6.25
N HIS A 144 -7.89 13.75 4.93
CA HIS A 144 -8.18 12.61 4.08
C HIS A 144 -6.92 12.21 3.33
N VAL A 145 -6.57 10.92 3.41
CA VAL A 145 -5.40 10.35 2.76
C VAL A 145 -5.84 9.22 1.84
N GLY A 146 -5.69 9.41 0.54
CA GLY A 146 -6.00 8.42 -0.48
C GLY A 146 -4.77 7.62 -0.88
N MET A 147 -4.90 6.30 -0.88
CA MET A 147 -3.80 5.39 -1.17
C MET A 147 -4.16 4.42 -2.30
N ASP A 148 -3.22 4.24 -3.24
CA ASP A 148 -3.37 3.31 -4.36
C ASP A 148 -3.08 1.88 -3.90
N LYS A 149 -4.15 1.08 -3.81
CA LYS A 149 -4.08 -0.35 -3.48
C LYS A 149 -3.26 -1.14 -4.49
N GLY A 150 -3.34 -0.77 -5.77
CA GLY A 150 -2.65 -1.44 -6.86
C GLY A 150 -1.15 -1.17 -6.80
N TYR A 151 -0.73 0.08 -6.61
CA TYR A 151 0.69 0.44 -6.60
C TYR A 151 1.48 -0.27 -5.49
N VAL A 152 0.94 -0.32 -4.27
CA VAL A 152 1.66 -0.94 -3.15
C VAL A 152 1.62 -2.47 -3.21
N ALA A 153 0.50 -3.05 -3.63
CA ALA A 153 0.44 -4.49 -3.89
C ALA A 153 1.44 -4.90 -4.98
N LEU A 154 1.55 -4.14 -6.08
CA LEU A 154 2.46 -4.44 -7.18
C LEU A 154 3.94 -4.31 -6.80
N GLN A 155 4.32 -3.31 -6.00
CA GLN A 155 5.71 -3.16 -5.56
C GLN A 155 6.16 -4.33 -4.69
N VAL A 156 5.31 -4.74 -3.74
CA VAL A 156 5.63 -5.85 -2.85
C VAL A 156 5.59 -7.19 -3.60
N GLN A 157 4.61 -7.40 -4.48
CA GLN A 157 4.58 -8.57 -5.35
C GLN A 157 5.81 -8.66 -6.26
N THR A 158 6.31 -7.53 -6.76
CA THR A 158 7.53 -7.49 -7.59
C THR A 158 8.78 -7.80 -6.77
N ALA A 159 8.91 -7.26 -5.55
CA ALA A 159 10.04 -7.53 -4.66
C ALA A 159 10.11 -9.01 -4.28
N ILE A 160 8.98 -9.59 -3.89
CA ILE A 160 8.88 -11.01 -3.51
C ILE A 160 9.01 -11.92 -4.74
N GLY A 161 8.44 -11.53 -5.88
CA GLY A 161 8.58 -12.25 -7.15
C GLY A 161 10.04 -12.38 -7.60
N LYS A 162 10.88 -11.37 -7.34
CA LYS A 162 12.33 -11.44 -7.57
C LYS A 162 13.01 -12.47 -6.67
N GLU A 163 12.62 -12.59 -5.41
CA GLU A 163 13.16 -13.62 -4.50
C GLU A 163 12.78 -15.03 -4.97
N VAL A 164 11.52 -15.25 -5.34
CA VAL A 164 11.05 -16.54 -5.89
C VAL A 164 11.77 -16.88 -7.20
N TYR A 165 11.98 -15.90 -8.06
CA TYR A 165 12.72 -16.06 -9.31
C TYR A 165 14.18 -16.46 -9.07
N LEU A 166 14.86 -15.80 -8.13
CA LEU A 166 16.23 -16.16 -7.72
C LEU A 166 16.31 -17.58 -7.18
N LEU A 167 15.38 -17.98 -6.30
CA LEU A 167 15.30 -19.34 -5.79
C LEU A 167 15.05 -20.36 -6.89
N THR A 168 14.25 -20.00 -7.89
CA THR A 168 13.99 -20.85 -9.08
C THR A 168 15.24 -20.99 -9.95
N ILE A 169 16.01 -19.92 -10.17
CA ILE A 169 17.30 -20.00 -10.89
C ILE A 169 18.27 -20.90 -10.14
N ILE A 170 18.43 -20.71 -8.83
CA ILE A 170 19.31 -21.53 -7.99
C ILE A 170 18.92 -23.00 -8.11
N PHE A 171 17.62 -23.30 -8.13
CA PHE A 171 17.10 -24.64 -8.35
C PHE A 171 17.48 -25.21 -9.72
N VAL A 172 17.27 -24.46 -10.82
CA VAL A 172 17.61 -24.92 -12.18
C VAL A 172 19.11 -25.18 -12.31
N VAL A 173 19.95 -24.29 -11.77
CA VAL A 173 21.41 -24.43 -11.80
C VAL A 173 21.87 -25.65 -10.99
N SER A 174 21.33 -25.84 -9.79
CA SER A 174 21.60 -27.00 -8.92
C SER A 174 21.28 -28.34 -9.60
N VAL A 175 20.37 -28.33 -10.57
CA VAL A 175 19.94 -29.53 -11.32
C VAL A 175 20.81 -29.78 -12.55
N MET A 176 21.41 -28.73 -13.12
CA MET A 176 22.31 -28.85 -14.28
C MET A 176 23.76 -29.15 -13.90
N VAL A 177 24.20 -28.83 -12.68
CA VAL A 177 25.55 -29.07 -12.15
C VAL A 177 25.63 -30.43 -11.48
#